data_AF-A0A1Y3A0L5-F1
#
_entry.id   AF-A0A1Y3A0L5-F1
#
_cell.length_a   1.000
_cell.length_b   1.000
_cell.length_c   1.000
_cell.angle_alpha   90.00
_cell.angle_beta   90.00
_cell.angle_gamma   90.00
#
_symmetry.space_group_name_H-M   'P 1'
#
loop_
_entity.id
_entity.type
_entity.pdbx_description
1 polymer ?
#
loop_
_entity_poly.entity_id
_entity_poly.type
_entity_poly.pdbx_seq_one_letter_code
_entity_poly.pdbx_strand_id
1 'polypeptide(L)'
;MNNPQYTEDQAKLLYDVLIHHSATTLAPNFDLEAAKQLDDALAILRSDLSLFIAEGYRGDSEYSESYEENLHSDDWLDNYQS
;
A
#
# COMPACT_ATOMS: atom_id res chain seq x y z
N MET A 1 -4.12 -25.42 1.20
CA MET A 1 -4.63 -24.51 0.14
C MET A 1 -3.46 -23.68 -0.33
N ASN A 2 -3.10 -23.76 -1.62
CA ASN A 2 -2.00 -23.00 -2.20
C ASN A 2 -2.44 -21.55 -2.36
N ASN A 3 -2.07 -20.71 -1.40
CA ASN A 3 -2.24 -19.27 -1.52
C ASN A 3 -1.06 -18.76 -2.35
N PRO A 4 -1.25 -18.17 -3.55
CA PRO A 4 -0.20 -17.36 -4.15
C PRO A 4 -0.17 -16.08 -3.32
N GLN A 5 0.42 -16.19 -2.14
CA GLN A 5 0.36 -15.19 -1.09
C GLN A 5 1.37 -14.13 -1.49
N TYR A 6 0.92 -13.18 -2.31
CA TYR A 6 1.69 -12.00 -2.64
C TYR A 6 2.33 -11.47 -1.34
N THR A 7 3.63 -11.19 -1.36
CA THR A 7 4.25 -10.45 -0.27
C THR A 7 3.61 -9.07 -0.18
N GLU A 8 3.70 -8.40 0.97
CA GLU A 8 3.14 -7.05 1.13
C GLU A 8 3.66 -6.07 0.06
N ASP A 9 4.95 -6.15 -0.27
CA ASP A 9 5.56 -5.35 -1.33
C ASP A 9 4.98 -5.66 -2.72
N GLN A 10 4.68 -6.94 -3.00
CA GLN A 10 4.02 -7.34 -4.25
C GLN A 10 2.58 -6.84 -4.30
N ALA A 11 1.87 -6.87 -3.16
CA ALA A 11 0.52 -6.34 -3.06
C ALA A 11 0.47 -4.82 -3.25
N LYS A 12 1.41 -4.07 -2.64
CA LYS A 12 1.56 -2.63 -2.82
C LYS A 12 1.85 -2.26 -4.27
N LEU A 13 2.84 -2.94 -4.88
CA LEU A 13 3.19 -2.70 -6.28
C LEU A 13 2.03 -3.01 -7.24
N LEU A 14 1.30 -4.11 -6.99
CA LEU A 14 0.11 -4.43 -7.76
C LEU A 14 -1.01 -3.40 -7.56
N TYR A 15 -1.25 -2.97 -6.31
CA TYR A 15 -2.22 -1.94 -6.00
C TYR A 15 -1.91 -0.61 -6.74
N ASP A 16 -0.64 -0.17 -6.69
CA ASP A 16 -0.17 1.03 -7.40
C ASP A 16 -0.38 0.94 -8.92
N VAL A 17 -0.13 -0.24 -9.52
CA VAL A 17 -0.42 -0.44 -10.95
C VAL A 17 -1.92 -0.31 -11.21
N LEU A 18 -2.77 -0.89 -10.37
CA LEU A 18 -4.22 -0.93 -10.58
C LEU A 18 -4.93 0.42 -10.33
N ILE A 19 -4.38 1.33 -9.53
CA ILE A 19 -4.94 2.68 -9.37
C ILE A 19 -4.68 3.57 -10.60
N HIS A 20 -3.63 3.27 -11.38
CA HIS A 20 -3.24 4.07 -12.54
C HIS A 20 -3.72 3.49 -13.88
N HIS A 21 -4.26 2.27 -13.89
CA HIS A 21 -4.65 1.56 -15.11
C HIS A 21 -6.09 1.04 -15.01
N SER A 22 -6.86 1.24 -16.09
CA SER A 22 -8.17 0.63 -16.32
C SER A 22 -8.05 -0.62 -17.21
N ALA A 23 -9.12 -1.41 -17.29
CA ALA A 23 -9.23 -2.53 -18.23
C ALA A 23 -8.90 -2.12 -19.67
N THR A 24 -9.34 -0.94 -20.08
CA THR A 24 -9.05 -0.39 -21.42
C THR A 24 -7.58 -0.07 -21.65
N THR A 25 -6.82 0.24 -20.60
CA THR A 25 -5.36 0.43 -20.71
C THR A 25 -4.58 -0.87 -20.62
N LEU A 26 -5.08 -1.87 -19.87
CA LEU A 26 -4.42 -3.16 -19.68
C LEU A 26 -4.72 -4.15 -20.82
N ALA A 27 -5.92 -4.09 -21.40
CA ALA A 27 -6.40 -4.97 -22.45
C ALA A 27 -7.18 -4.16 -23.51
N PRO A 28 -6.49 -3.32 -24.31
CA PRO A 28 -7.14 -2.41 -25.26
C PRO A 28 -7.88 -3.12 -26.40
N ASN A 29 -7.60 -4.41 -26.61
CA ASN A 29 -8.22 -5.21 -27.66
C ASN A 29 -9.51 -5.93 -27.21
N PHE A 30 -9.90 -5.79 -25.94
CA PHE A 30 -11.15 -6.39 -25.45
C PHE A 30 -12.35 -5.64 -26.02
N ASP A 31 -13.43 -6.38 -26.27
CA ASP A 31 -14.72 -5.75 -26.53
C ASP A 31 -15.21 -4.99 -25.28
N LEU A 32 -16.18 -4.10 -25.47
CA LEU A 32 -16.66 -3.21 -24.41
C LEU A 32 -17.24 -3.99 -23.21
N GLU A 33 -17.86 -5.15 -23.46
CA GLU A 33 -18.47 -5.96 -22.41
C GLU A 33 -17.41 -6.68 -21.57
N ALA A 34 -16.42 -7.28 -22.23
CA ALA A 34 -15.26 -7.90 -21.59
C ALA A 34 -14.41 -6.86 -20.84
N ALA A 35 -14.22 -5.66 -21.40
CA ALA A 35 -13.53 -4.57 -20.73
C ALA A 35 -14.27 -4.14 -19.45
N LYS A 36 -15.60 -4.05 -19.51
CA LYS A 36 -16.42 -3.73 -18.33
C LYS A 36 -16.32 -4.81 -17.25
N GLN A 37 -16.44 -6.08 -17.62
CA GLN A 37 -16.28 -7.19 -16.67
C GLN A 37 -14.89 -7.20 -16.03
N LEU A 38 -13.85 -6.90 -16.82
CA LEU A 38 -12.48 -6.77 -16.32
C LEU A 38 -12.38 -5.59 -15.35
N ASP A 39 -12.96 -4.42 -15.66
CA ASP A 39 -12.97 -3.28 -14.75
C ASP A 39 -13.65 -3.59 -13.41
N ASP A 40 -14.79 -4.30 -13.44
CA ASP A 40 -15.50 -4.74 -12.23
C ASP A 40 -14.62 -5.70 -11.40
N ALA A 41 -13.94 -6.65 -12.05
CA ALA A 41 -13.00 -7.56 -11.38
C ALA A 41 -11.78 -6.83 -10.79
N LEU A 42 -11.22 -5.85 -11.52
CA LEU A 42 -10.12 -5.02 -11.06
C LEU A 42 -10.52 -4.11 -9.90
N ALA A 43 -11.79 -3.67 -9.84
CA ALA A 43 -12.30 -2.89 -8.72
C ALA A 43 -12.37 -3.74 -7.43
N ILE A 44 -12.82 -4.98 -7.52
CA ILE A 44 -12.82 -5.94 -6.39
C ILE A 44 -11.38 -6.18 -5.92
N LEU A 45 -10.47 -6.49 -6.86
CA LEU A 45 -9.07 -6.74 -6.53
C LEU A 45 -8.40 -5.53 -5.85
N ARG A 46 -8.71 -4.30 -6.29
CA ARG A 46 -8.23 -3.07 -5.64
C ARG A 46 -8.72 -2.95 -4.20
N SER A 47 -10.00 -3.26 -3.95
CA SER A 47 -10.57 -3.26 -2.61
C SER A 47 -9.88 -4.29 -1.71
N ASP A 48 -9.68 -5.51 -2.22
CA ASP A 48 -9.05 -6.60 -1.47
C ASP A 48 -7.59 -6.31 -1.15
N LEU A 49 -6.82 -5.76 -2.11
CA LEU A 49 -5.44 -5.35 -1.90
C LEU A 49 -5.34 -4.19 -0.90
N SER A 50 -6.24 -3.20 -0.98
CA SER A 50 -6.28 -2.11 0.00
C SER A 50 -6.53 -2.63 1.42
N LEU A 51 -7.41 -3.61 1.57
CA LEU A 51 -7.69 -4.23 2.87
C LEU A 51 -6.48 -5.03 3.35
N PHE A 52 -5.89 -5.87 2.49
CA PHE A 52 -4.71 -6.66 2.82
C PHE A 52 -3.52 -5.79 3.25
N ILE A 53 -3.25 -4.68 2.55
CA ILE A 53 -2.19 -3.73 2.92
C ILE A 53 -2.50 -3.05 4.27
N ALA A 54 -3.76 -2.65 4.49
CA ALA A 54 -4.18 -2.03 5.75
C ALA A 54 -4.14 -3.01 6.94
N GLU A 55 -4.44 -4.29 6.71
CA GLU A 55 -4.36 -5.36 7.71
C GLU A 55 -2.92 -5.80 7.99
N GLY A 56 -2.05 -5.84 6.97
CA GLY A 56 -0.60 -6.03 7.13
C GLY A 56 0.02 -4.94 8.02
N TYR A 57 -0.43 -3.69 7.85
CA TYR A 57 -0.09 -2.57 8.74
C TYR A 57 -0.55 -2.75 10.20
N ARG A 58 -1.51 -3.65 10.50
CA ARG A 58 -1.88 -4.00 11.89
C ARG A 58 -1.03 -5.12 12.48
N GLY A 59 -0.39 -5.95 11.66
CA GLY A 59 0.44 -7.07 12.11
C GLY A 59 1.82 -6.64 12.63
N ASP A 60 2.36 -5.53 12.12
CA ASP A 60 3.68 -5.00 12.54
C ASP A 60 3.59 -3.89 13.60
N SER A 61 2.38 -3.54 14.06
CA SER A 61 2.19 -2.60 15.18
C SER A 61 2.33 -3.26 16.56
N GLU A 62 2.87 -4.49 16.65
CA GLU A 62 3.37 -5.09 17.89
C GLU A 62 4.89 -4.89 18.10
N TYR A 63 5.56 -4.15 17.21
CA TYR A 63 6.86 -3.53 17.47
C TYR A 63 6.73 -2.00 17.53
N SER A 64 5.77 -1.52 18.33
CA SER A 64 5.93 -0.21 18.96
C SER A 64 7.02 -0.36 20.04
N GLU A 65 8.29 -0.39 19.62
CA GLU A 65 9.37 -0.01 20.52
C GLU A 65 8.94 1.32 21.14
N SER A 66 8.80 1.28 22.46
CA SER A 66 8.53 2.44 23.30
C SER A 66 9.62 3.48 23.10
N TYR A 67 9.45 4.36 22.12
CA TYR A 67 10.11 5.66 22.08
C TYR A 67 9.26 6.65 22.87
N GLU A 68 9.02 6.34 24.14
CA GLU A 68 8.65 7.35 25.12
C GLU A 68 9.87 7.67 25.97
N GLU A 69 10.30 8.91 25.79
CA GLU A 69 10.94 9.78 26.77
C GLU A 69 12.29 9.35 27.33
N ASN A 70 13.35 9.67 26.58
CA ASN A 70 14.45 10.39 27.23
C ASN A 70 14.26 11.89 26.98
N LEU A 71 13.54 12.50 27.91
CA LEU A 71 13.76 13.89 28.34
C LEU A 71 15.26 14.10 28.63
N HIS A 72 15.74 15.32 28.35
CA HIS A 72 17.13 15.82 28.40
C HIS A 72 17.86 15.70 27.05
N SER A 73 18.24 16.77 26.35
CA SER A 73 18.68 18.08 26.83
C SER A 73 18.69 19.11 25.68
N ASP A 74 17.98 20.22 25.87
CA ASP A 74 18.10 21.47 25.12
C ASP A 74 19.50 22.09 25.27
N ASP A 75 20.48 21.67 24.47
CA ASP A 75 21.84 22.25 24.54
C ASP A 75 22.55 22.32 23.17
N TRP A 76 21.83 22.74 22.13
CA TRP A 76 22.41 22.90 20.78
C TRP A 76 22.11 24.25 20.09
N LEU A 77 21.69 25.27 20.82
CA LEU A 77 21.41 26.61 20.27
C LEU A 77 22.26 27.75 20.84
N ASP A 78 23.49 27.46 21.28
CA ASP A 78 24.42 28.51 21.77
C ASP A 78 25.72 28.61 20.96
N ASN A 79 25.71 28.26 19.66
CA ASN A 79 26.91 28.46 18.84
C ASN A 79 26.70 28.97 17.41
N TYR A 80 25.68 29.81 17.22
CA TYR A 80 25.56 30.64 16.02
C TYR A 80 24.89 31.98 16.38
N GLN A 81 25.62 32.88 17.05
CA GLN A 81 25.60 34.36 16.86
C GLN A 81 26.26 35.12 18.03
N SER A 82 27.57 35.38 17.93
CA SER A 82 28.23 36.70 18.10
C SER A 82 29.75 36.55 18.11
#